data_AF-A0A445A270-F1
#
_entry.id   AF-A0A445A270-F1
#
_cell.length_a   1.000
_cell.length_b   1.000
_cell.length_c   1.000
_cell.angle_alpha   90.00
_cell.angle_beta   90.00
_cell.angle_gamma   90.00
#
_symmetry.space_group_name_H-M   'P 1'
#
loop_
_entity.id
_entity.type
_entity.pdbx_description
1 polymer ?
#
loop_
_entity_poly.entity_id
_entity_poly.type
_entity_poly.pdbx_seq_one_letter_code
_entity_poly.pdbx_strand_id
1 'polypeptide(L)'
;MCFGSSEAALFMSSGFFLSYIMCLVLYNLILTACVKAIDAFLEELIVRRELADNFCFYQLHYDSLQGAWEWARKTLLDHAADKREHTYSKEQLEKAQTADPLWNASQLEMVHNGKMHGFMRMYWAKKILEWTSGPEEALEISIYLNNKYELDGRDPSGYVGCMWSICGVHDQGWRERPVFGKIRYMNYAGCKRKFDVDGYIAYVKKLVGEMRKRKAEDLPSQNEKAPRRL
;
A
#
# COMPACT_ATOMS: atom_id res chain seq x y z
N MET A 1 3.37 11.90 15.76
CA MET A 1 4.06 10.87 14.95
C MET A 1 4.56 11.59 13.71
N CYS A 2 5.87 11.77 13.56
CA CYS A 2 6.43 12.32 12.33
C CYS A 2 6.30 11.25 11.25
N PHE A 3 5.32 11.40 10.36
CA PHE A 3 5.18 10.57 9.18
C PHE A 3 6.06 11.15 8.07
N GLY A 4 7.37 10.95 8.19
CA GLY A 4 8.32 11.17 7.09
C GLY A 4 8.65 9.81 6.50
N SER A 5 8.05 9.44 5.37
CA SER A 5 8.45 8.24 4.64
C SER A 5 9.77 8.48 3.93
N SER A 6 10.79 7.64 4.15
CA SER A 6 12.02 7.71 3.35
C SER A 6 11.76 7.24 1.92
N GLU A 7 12.52 7.75 0.95
CA GLU A 7 12.52 7.26 -0.44
C GLU A 7 13.20 5.89 -0.60
N ALA A 8 13.72 5.32 0.49
CA ALA A 8 14.61 4.15 0.46
C ALA A 8 13.96 2.86 -0.07
N ALA A 9 12.63 2.68 0.08
CA ALA A 9 11.94 1.45 -0.32
C ALA A 9 12.20 1.04 -1.78
N LEU A 10 12.17 2.00 -2.71
CA LEU A 10 12.38 1.79 -4.15
C LEU A 10 13.76 1.18 -4.46
N PHE A 11 14.78 1.75 -3.84
CA PHE A 11 16.17 1.38 -4.08
C PHE A 11 16.55 0.06 -3.40
N MET A 12 15.82 -0.30 -2.33
CA MET A 12 16.02 -1.56 -1.62
C MET A 12 15.41 -2.74 -2.38
N SER A 13 14.17 -2.61 -2.88
CA SER A 13 13.47 -3.68 -3.61
C SER A 13 14.19 -4.10 -4.90
N SER A 14 14.90 -3.17 -5.54
CA SER A 14 15.62 -3.39 -6.79
C SER A 14 17.06 -3.91 -6.61
N GLY A 15 17.50 -4.19 -5.38
CA GLY A 15 18.85 -4.71 -5.09
C GLY A 15 19.99 -3.71 -5.32
N PHE A 16 19.69 -2.44 -5.64
CA PHE A 16 20.69 -1.38 -5.83
C PHE A 16 21.28 -0.87 -4.49
N PHE A 17 20.82 -1.39 -3.35
CA PHE A 17 21.34 -1.06 -2.03
C PHE A 17 22.50 -1.97 -1.63
N LEU A 18 23.73 -1.53 -1.93
CA LEU A 18 24.92 -2.02 -1.22
C LEU A 18 24.90 -1.52 0.24
N SER A 19 25.42 -2.35 1.15
CA SER A 19 25.62 -2.09 2.59
C SER A 19 26.21 -0.71 2.92
N TYR A 20 26.97 -0.12 1.99
CA TYR A 20 27.62 1.18 2.12
C TYR A 20 26.66 2.37 2.20
N ILE A 21 25.54 2.35 1.45
CA ILE A 21 24.55 3.44 1.46
C ILE A 21 23.69 3.36 2.73
N MET A 22 23.38 2.15 3.20
CA MET A 22 22.72 1.97 4.49
C MET A 22 23.58 2.52 5.63
N CYS A 23 24.89 2.26 5.63
CA CYS A 23 25.82 2.89 6.56
C CYS A 23 25.83 4.43 6.47
N LEU A 24 25.78 5.02 5.27
CA LEU A 24 25.75 6.47 5.08
C LEU A 24 24.43 7.12 5.54
N VAL A 25 23.29 6.45 5.28
CA VAL A 25 21.97 6.89 5.76
C VAL A 25 21.94 6.82 7.28
N LEU A 26 22.39 5.71 7.87
CA LEU A 26 22.49 5.54 9.32
C LEU A 26 23.42 6.57 9.96
N TYR A 27 24.59 6.81 9.36
CA TYR A 27 25.55 7.80 9.81
C TYR A 27 24.96 9.22 9.82
N ASN A 28 24.31 9.65 8.73
CA ASN A 28 23.68 10.96 8.67
C ASN A 28 22.47 11.08 9.61
N LEU A 29 21.68 10.02 9.78
CA LEU A 29 20.53 10.02 10.68
C LEU A 29 20.97 10.16 12.15
N ILE A 30 22.01 9.44 12.55
CA ILE A 30 22.62 9.51 13.88
C ILE A 30 23.15 10.91 14.19
N LEU A 31 23.65 11.63 13.20
CA LEU A 31 24.22 12.96 13.38
C LEU A 31 23.19 14.10 13.43
N THR A 32 21.96 13.89 12.94
CA THR A 32 21.02 15.01 12.68
C THR A 32 19.61 14.83 13.26
N ALA A 33 19.23 13.62 13.65
CA ALA A 33 17.86 13.32 14.12
C ALA A 33 17.81 13.03 15.62
N CYS A 34 16.61 13.16 16.21
CA CYS A 34 16.42 12.71 17.59
C CYS A 34 16.41 11.18 17.67
N VAL A 35 16.93 10.63 18.77
CA VAL A 35 17.07 9.16 19.00
C VAL A 35 15.77 8.40 18.70
N LYS A 36 14.63 8.92 19.15
CA LYS A 36 13.32 8.28 18.91
C LYS A 36 12.94 8.16 17.43
N ALA A 37 13.37 9.11 16.59
CA ALA A 37 13.12 9.06 15.16
C ALA A 37 14.03 8.02 14.48
N ILE A 38 15.27 7.88 14.96
CA ILE A 38 16.23 6.87 14.51
C ILE A 38 15.71 5.47 14.86
N ASP A 39 15.27 5.26 16.10
CA ASP A 39 14.74 3.96 16.55
C ASP A 39 13.53 3.55 15.71
N ALA A 40 12.58 4.47 15.50
CA ALA A 40 11.40 4.20 14.67
C ALA A 40 11.78 3.90 13.21
N PHE A 41 12.79 4.57 12.67
CA PHE A 41 13.29 4.30 11.32
C PHE A 41 13.98 2.94 11.23
N LEU A 42 14.81 2.58 12.21
CA LEU A 42 15.52 1.30 12.28
C LEU A 42 14.57 0.12 12.46
N GLU A 43 13.52 0.28 13.25
CA GLU A 43 12.47 -0.71 13.42
C GLU A 43 11.81 -1.05 12.08
N GLU A 44 11.44 -0.04 11.29
CA GLU A 44 10.84 -0.27 9.97
C GLU A 44 11.87 -0.81 8.95
N LEU A 45 13.10 -0.30 8.97
CA LEU A 45 14.14 -0.65 8.00
C LEU A 45 14.68 -2.08 8.20
N ILE A 46 14.91 -2.47 9.44
CA ILE A 46 15.54 -3.75 9.79
C ILE A 46 14.46 -4.75 10.19
N VAL A 47 13.77 -4.49 11.30
CA VAL A 47 12.87 -5.47 11.92
C VAL A 47 11.70 -5.79 11.00
N ARG A 48 10.95 -4.78 10.52
CA ARG A 48 9.76 -5.02 9.68
C ARG A 48 10.08 -5.63 8.33
N ARG A 49 11.16 -5.18 7.69
CA ARG A 49 11.60 -5.68 6.39
C ARG A 49 12.09 -7.13 6.49
N GLU A 50 12.99 -7.43 7.41
CA GLU A 50 13.52 -8.80 7.56
C GLU A 50 12.46 -9.76 8.12
N LEU A 51 11.49 -9.26 8.89
CA LEU A 51 10.32 -10.04 9.29
C LEU A 51 9.45 -10.40 8.07
N ALA A 52 9.38 -9.55 7.06
CA ALA A 52 8.65 -9.86 5.84
C ALA A 52 9.35 -10.98 5.03
N ASP A 53 10.68 -10.90 4.90
CA ASP A 53 11.49 -11.97 4.30
C ASP A 53 11.32 -13.29 5.07
N ASN A 54 11.36 -13.23 6.41
CA ASN A 54 11.12 -14.38 7.27
C ASN A 54 9.77 -15.04 6.98
N PHE A 55 8.70 -14.25 6.92
CA PHE A 55 7.36 -14.77 6.64
C PHE A 55 7.31 -15.45 5.26
N CYS A 56 7.75 -14.78 4.20
CA CYS A 56 7.71 -15.34 2.85
C CYS A 56 8.64 -16.54 2.66
N PHE A 57 9.73 -16.63 3.42
CA PHE A 57 10.65 -17.77 3.40
C PHE A 57 10.05 -19.01 4.09
N TYR A 58 9.45 -18.85 5.26
CA TYR A 58 8.96 -19.97 6.07
C TYR A 58 7.50 -20.36 5.81
N GLN A 59 6.67 -19.44 5.29
CA GLN A 59 5.27 -19.70 4.97
C GLN A 59 5.09 -19.85 3.46
N LEU A 60 4.92 -21.09 2.97
CA LEU A 60 4.72 -21.38 1.55
C LEU A 60 3.47 -20.71 0.96
N HIS A 61 2.47 -20.44 1.80
CA HIS A 61 1.20 -19.81 1.41
C HIS A 61 1.15 -18.31 1.76
N TYR A 62 2.29 -17.61 1.67
CA TYR A 62 2.43 -16.21 2.11
C TYR A 62 1.49 -15.22 1.40
N ASP A 63 0.96 -15.58 0.23
CA ASP A 63 0.10 -14.77 -0.62
C ASP A 63 -1.38 -15.21 -0.62
N SER A 64 -1.76 -16.09 0.31
CA SER A 64 -3.13 -16.59 0.41
C SER A 64 -3.64 -16.62 1.85
N LEU A 65 -4.96 -16.71 2.03
CA LEU A 65 -5.57 -16.79 3.36
C LEU A 65 -5.06 -18.00 4.17
N GLN A 66 -4.58 -19.06 3.51
CA GLN A 66 -4.00 -20.24 4.16
C GLN A 66 -2.74 -19.89 4.96
N GLY A 67 -1.97 -18.89 4.53
CA GLY A 67 -0.77 -18.42 5.24
C GLY A 67 -1.05 -17.60 6.49
N ALA A 68 -2.31 -17.19 6.70
CA ALA A 68 -2.71 -16.41 7.87
C ALA A 68 -2.77 -17.27 9.15
N TRP A 69 -2.61 -16.60 10.30
CA TRP A 69 -2.77 -17.22 11.60
C TRP A 69 -4.21 -17.74 11.81
N GLU A 70 -4.34 -18.84 12.56
CA GLU A 70 -5.63 -19.50 12.77
C GLU A 70 -6.71 -18.56 13.33
N TRP A 71 -6.36 -17.68 14.28
CA TRP A 71 -7.30 -16.73 14.85
C TRP A 71 -7.90 -15.79 13.80
N ALA A 72 -7.09 -15.37 12.82
CA ALA A 72 -7.48 -14.45 11.77
C ALA A 72 -8.33 -15.16 10.71
N ARG A 73 -7.94 -16.38 10.31
CA ARG A 73 -8.75 -17.21 9.41
C ARG A 73 -10.13 -17.47 10.00
N LYS A 74 -10.19 -17.83 11.28
CA LYS A 74 -11.44 -18.10 11.99
C LYS A 74 -12.33 -16.87 12.04
N THR A 75 -11.81 -15.72 12.49
CA THR A 75 -12.65 -14.51 12.60
C THR A 75 -13.13 -14.00 11.25
N LEU A 76 -12.34 -14.15 10.18
CA LEU A 76 -12.77 -13.81 8.83
C LEU A 76 -13.86 -14.78 8.31
N LEU A 77 -13.73 -16.07 8.60
CA LEU A 77 -14.73 -17.08 8.24
C LEU A 77 -16.06 -16.86 9.00
N ASP A 78 -15.98 -16.58 10.30
CA ASP A 78 -17.15 -16.30 11.15
C ASP A 78 -17.99 -15.13 10.60
N HIS A 79 -17.34 -14.18 9.92
CA HIS A 79 -17.96 -12.99 9.34
C HIS A 79 -18.13 -13.05 7.81
N ALA A 80 -17.88 -14.20 7.18
CA ALA A 80 -17.94 -14.35 5.71
C ALA A 80 -19.35 -14.10 5.15
N ALA A 81 -20.40 -14.31 5.94
CA ALA A 81 -21.80 -14.12 5.55
C ALA A 81 -22.34 -12.70 5.82
N ASP A 82 -21.55 -11.82 6.43
CA ASP A 82 -22.01 -10.48 6.78
C ASP A 82 -22.37 -9.66 5.54
N LYS A 83 -23.42 -8.86 5.61
CA LYS A 83 -23.76 -7.97 4.49
C LYS A 83 -22.71 -6.85 4.37
N ARG A 84 -22.12 -6.69 3.18
CA ARG A 84 -21.22 -5.57 2.86
C ARG A 84 -22.06 -4.33 2.52
N GLU A 85 -21.63 -3.16 3.01
CA GLU A 85 -22.30 -1.88 2.71
C GLU A 85 -22.10 -1.48 1.24
N HIS A 86 -20.90 -1.71 0.73
CA HIS A 86 -20.52 -1.49 -0.67
C HIS A 86 -19.80 -2.73 -1.21
N THR A 87 -19.94 -2.98 -2.50
CA THR A 87 -19.14 -3.99 -3.21
C THR A 87 -18.66 -3.37 -4.51
N TYR A 88 -17.34 -3.29 -4.70
CA TYR A 88 -16.73 -2.74 -5.91
C TYR A 88 -16.04 -3.84 -6.72
N SER A 89 -16.14 -3.77 -8.04
CA SER A 89 -15.36 -4.65 -8.91
C SER A 89 -13.88 -4.25 -8.87
N LYS A 90 -13.00 -5.19 -9.26
CA LYS A 90 -11.57 -4.92 -9.42
C LYS A 90 -11.30 -3.71 -10.32
N GLU A 91 -12.07 -3.54 -11.40
CA GLU A 91 -11.93 -2.42 -12.34
C GLU A 91 -12.35 -1.08 -11.71
N GLN A 92 -13.39 -1.08 -10.87
CA GLN A 92 -13.81 0.12 -10.14
C GLN A 92 -12.75 0.52 -9.11
N LEU A 93 -12.21 -0.44 -8.36
CA LEU A 93 -11.12 -0.23 -7.42
C LEU A 93 -9.87 0.29 -8.15
N GLU A 94 -9.44 -0.37 -9.22
CA GLU A 94 -8.26 0.02 -10.00
C GLU A 94 -8.36 1.47 -10.54
N LYS A 95 -9.55 1.88 -10.99
CA LYS A 95 -9.82 3.21 -11.54
C LYS A 95 -10.17 4.26 -10.48
N ALA A 96 -10.05 3.94 -9.19
CA ALA A 96 -10.39 4.85 -8.09
C ALA A 96 -11.84 5.35 -8.15
N GLN A 97 -12.79 4.44 -8.38
CA GLN A 97 -14.22 4.72 -8.54
C GLN A 97 -15.04 4.25 -7.34
N THR A 98 -14.62 4.63 -6.14
CA THR A 98 -15.35 4.36 -4.89
C THR A 98 -16.06 5.62 -4.38
N ALA A 99 -16.94 5.45 -3.39
CA ALA A 99 -17.57 6.56 -2.68
C ALA A 99 -16.60 7.30 -1.73
N ASP A 100 -15.44 6.71 -1.43
CA ASP A 100 -14.47 7.27 -0.50
C ASP A 100 -13.38 8.09 -1.24
N PRO A 101 -13.38 9.42 -1.12
CA PRO A 101 -12.42 10.26 -1.82
C PRO A 101 -10.98 10.09 -1.30
N LEU A 102 -10.80 9.71 -0.03
CA LEU A 102 -9.46 9.43 0.52
C LEU A 102 -8.91 8.13 -0.06
N TRP A 103 -9.74 7.10 -0.16
CA TRP A 103 -9.34 5.84 -0.80
C TRP A 103 -9.00 6.06 -2.28
N ASN A 104 -9.84 6.80 -3.00
CA ASN A 104 -9.60 7.15 -4.40
C ASN A 104 -8.28 7.93 -4.57
N ALA A 105 -7.98 8.87 -3.66
CA ALA A 105 -6.70 9.57 -3.66
C ALA A 105 -5.53 8.61 -3.43
N SER A 106 -5.61 7.68 -2.48
CA SER A 106 -4.54 6.69 -2.28
C SER A 106 -4.30 5.81 -3.50
N GLN A 107 -5.37 5.34 -4.14
CA GLN A 107 -5.26 4.55 -5.37
C GLN A 107 -4.60 5.36 -6.49
N LEU A 108 -4.99 6.63 -6.67
CA LEU A 108 -4.42 7.48 -7.71
C LEU A 108 -2.96 7.87 -7.44
N GLU A 109 -2.57 8.03 -6.17
CA GLU A 109 -1.17 8.20 -5.78
C GLU A 109 -0.35 6.99 -6.26
N MET A 110 -0.78 5.78 -5.93
CA MET A 110 -0.12 4.55 -6.40
C MET A 110 -0.05 4.48 -7.94
N VAL A 111 -1.16 4.70 -8.63
CA VAL A 111 -1.24 4.57 -10.11
C VAL A 111 -0.37 5.58 -10.85
N HIS A 112 -0.28 6.81 -10.35
CA HIS A 112 0.41 7.90 -11.06
C HIS A 112 1.80 8.22 -10.52
N ASN A 113 2.07 7.98 -9.24
CA ASN A 113 3.38 8.19 -8.62
C ASN A 113 4.20 6.90 -8.53
N GLY A 114 3.56 5.73 -8.60
CA GLY A 114 4.22 4.44 -8.38
C GLY A 114 4.67 4.19 -6.94
N LYS A 115 4.25 5.05 -6.01
CA LYS A 115 4.53 4.94 -4.57
C LYS A 115 3.41 5.52 -3.75
N MET A 116 2.56 4.67 -3.15
CA MET A 116 1.57 5.12 -2.17
C MET A 116 2.23 5.36 -0.81
N HIS A 117 1.81 6.39 -0.08
CA HIS A 117 2.29 6.65 1.28
C HIS A 117 1.99 5.44 2.21
N GLY A 118 2.97 5.02 3.02
CA GLY A 118 2.88 3.78 3.80
C GLY A 118 1.67 3.71 4.76
N PHE A 119 1.31 4.84 5.39
CA PHE A 119 0.08 4.90 6.19
C PHE A 119 -1.19 4.65 5.35
N MET A 120 -1.20 5.13 4.11
CA MET A 120 -2.31 4.97 3.19
C MET A 120 -2.41 3.55 2.64
N ARG A 121 -1.29 2.83 2.47
CA ARG A 121 -1.33 1.40 2.08
C ARG A 121 -2.16 0.55 3.07
N MET A 122 -2.00 0.81 4.37
CA MET A 122 -2.79 0.16 5.41
C MET A 122 -4.29 0.48 5.30
N TYR A 123 -4.63 1.75 5.11
CA TYR A 123 -6.01 2.20 4.91
C TYR A 123 -6.62 1.56 3.67
N TRP A 124 -5.88 1.63 2.57
CA TRP A 124 -6.26 1.17 1.24
C TRP A 124 -6.60 -0.32 1.21
N ALA A 125 -5.70 -1.18 1.70
CA ALA A 125 -5.92 -2.63 1.70
C ALA A 125 -7.08 -3.04 2.64
N LYS A 126 -7.23 -2.37 3.79
CA LYS A 126 -8.35 -2.63 4.72
C LYS A 126 -9.70 -2.28 4.12
N LYS A 127 -9.77 -1.22 3.31
CA LYS A 127 -11.00 -0.86 2.59
C LYS A 127 -11.34 -1.83 1.47
N ILE A 128 -10.34 -2.44 0.82
CA ILE A 128 -10.60 -3.53 -0.13
C ILE A 128 -11.30 -4.69 0.58
N LEU A 129 -10.84 -5.11 1.77
CA LEU A 129 -11.54 -6.13 2.59
C LEU A 129 -12.99 -5.73 2.93
N GLU A 130 -13.24 -4.45 3.21
CA GLU A 130 -14.59 -3.96 3.53
C GLU A 130 -15.54 -3.98 2.33
N TRP A 131 -15.00 -3.91 1.09
CA TRP A 131 -15.76 -3.65 -0.13
C TRP A 131 -15.65 -4.74 -1.21
N THR A 132 -15.18 -5.93 -0.86
CA THR A 132 -15.18 -7.11 -1.72
C THR A 132 -16.05 -8.22 -1.13
N SER A 133 -16.31 -9.27 -1.91
CA SER A 133 -17.19 -10.37 -1.50
C SER A 133 -16.59 -11.23 -0.38
N GLY A 134 -15.27 -11.21 -0.19
CA GLY A 134 -14.58 -12.01 0.81
C GLY A 134 -13.09 -11.67 0.95
N PRO A 135 -12.43 -12.21 1.98
CA PRO A 135 -11.02 -11.95 2.26
C PRO A 135 -10.08 -12.50 1.19
N GLU A 136 -10.41 -13.62 0.54
CA GLU A 136 -9.62 -14.16 -0.57
C GLU A 136 -9.60 -13.21 -1.77
N GLU A 137 -10.78 -12.74 -2.20
CA GLU A 137 -10.88 -11.75 -3.27
C GLU A 137 -10.20 -10.43 -2.88
N ALA A 138 -10.36 -10.01 -1.62
CA ALA A 138 -9.71 -8.80 -1.13
C ALA A 138 -8.18 -8.88 -1.24
N LEU A 139 -7.62 -10.02 -0.85
CA LEU A 139 -6.19 -10.28 -0.86
C LEU A 139 -5.67 -10.37 -2.29
N GLU A 140 -6.36 -11.09 -3.17
CA GLU A 140 -6.02 -11.19 -4.59
C GLU A 140 -5.96 -9.81 -5.25
N ILE A 141 -7.00 -8.98 -5.07
CA ILE A 141 -7.07 -7.64 -5.65
C ILE A 141 -5.96 -6.75 -5.08
N SER A 142 -5.71 -6.82 -3.76
CA SER A 142 -4.69 -6.00 -3.11
C SER A 142 -3.29 -6.34 -3.60
N ILE A 143 -2.96 -7.63 -3.69
CA ILE A 143 -1.67 -8.10 -4.21
C ILE A 143 -1.53 -7.73 -5.69
N TYR A 144 -2.57 -7.93 -6.50
CA TYR A 144 -2.56 -7.57 -7.92
C TYR A 144 -2.26 -6.09 -8.14
N LEU A 145 -2.99 -5.19 -7.47
CA LEU A 145 -2.84 -3.75 -7.64
C LEU A 145 -1.49 -3.27 -7.10
N ASN A 146 -1.05 -3.77 -5.95
CA ASN A 146 0.27 -3.46 -5.40
C ASN A 146 1.37 -3.87 -6.39
N ASN A 147 1.35 -5.11 -6.88
CA ASN A 147 2.37 -5.63 -7.78
C ASN A 147 2.36 -4.97 -9.17
N LYS A 148 1.21 -4.43 -9.59
CA LYS A 148 1.06 -3.76 -10.88
C LYS A 148 1.59 -2.32 -10.88
N TYR A 149 1.38 -1.58 -9.80
CA TYR A 149 1.59 -0.14 -9.77
C TYR A 149 2.70 0.32 -8.83
N GLU A 150 2.92 -0.37 -7.70
CA GLU A 150 4.00 0.01 -6.79
C GLU A 150 5.35 -0.35 -7.41
N LEU A 151 6.25 0.64 -7.44
CA LEU A 151 7.61 0.44 -7.92
C LEU A 151 8.42 -0.44 -6.96
N ASP A 152 8.04 -0.47 -5.69
CA ASP A 152 8.54 -1.38 -4.65
C ASP A 152 7.62 -2.61 -4.44
N GLY A 153 6.72 -2.87 -5.39
CA GLY A 153 5.86 -4.05 -5.40
C GLY A 153 6.60 -5.33 -5.83
N ARG A 154 5.90 -6.48 -5.81
CA ARG A 154 6.47 -7.82 -6.05
C ARG A 154 7.63 -8.14 -5.10
N ASP A 155 7.50 -7.66 -3.88
CA ASP A 155 8.48 -7.75 -2.79
C ASP A 155 7.84 -8.46 -1.58
N PRO A 156 8.61 -9.21 -0.76
CA PRO A 156 8.10 -9.81 0.48
C PRO A 156 7.32 -8.83 1.36
N SER A 157 7.79 -7.58 1.46
CA SER A 157 7.12 -6.51 2.22
C SER A 157 5.75 -6.15 1.65
N GLY A 158 5.57 -6.27 0.33
CA GLY A 158 4.28 -6.04 -0.35
C GLY A 158 3.26 -7.12 0.00
N TYR A 159 3.65 -8.39 -0.08
CA TYR A 159 2.78 -9.51 0.31
C TYR A 159 2.42 -9.44 1.79
N VAL A 160 3.42 -9.24 2.65
CA VAL A 160 3.23 -9.15 4.10
C VAL A 160 2.42 -7.91 4.49
N GLY A 161 2.57 -6.79 3.78
CA GLY A 161 1.74 -5.60 3.99
C GLY A 161 0.25 -5.85 3.69
N CYS A 162 -0.05 -6.59 2.61
CA CYS A 162 -1.40 -7.02 2.29
C CYS A 162 -1.95 -8.00 3.34
N MET A 163 -1.14 -9.00 3.73
CA MET A 163 -1.48 -9.99 4.74
C MET A 163 -1.66 -9.40 6.14
N TRP A 164 -0.87 -8.40 6.52
CA TRP A 164 -1.05 -7.64 7.76
C TRP A 164 -2.37 -6.88 7.74
N SER A 165 -2.68 -6.25 6.60
CA SER A 165 -3.87 -5.40 6.46
C SER A 165 -5.17 -6.20 6.46
N ILE A 166 -5.22 -7.31 5.71
CA ILE A 166 -6.42 -8.09 5.44
C ILE A 166 -6.53 -9.28 6.41
N CYS A 167 -5.41 -9.95 6.67
CA CYS A 167 -5.36 -11.22 7.40
C CYS A 167 -4.71 -11.10 8.79
N GLY A 168 -4.38 -9.89 9.25
CA GLY A 168 -3.83 -9.66 10.60
C GLY A 168 -2.48 -10.34 10.88
N VAL A 169 -1.72 -10.71 9.84
CA VAL A 169 -0.37 -11.28 10.02
C VAL A 169 0.52 -10.27 10.74
N HIS A 170 1.22 -10.70 11.80
CA HIS A 170 2.02 -9.84 12.69
C HIS A 170 1.23 -8.71 13.38
N ASP A 171 -0.09 -8.84 13.49
CA ASP A 171 -0.96 -8.00 14.32
C ASP A 171 -1.65 -8.84 15.39
N GLN A 172 -2.28 -8.15 16.34
CA GLN A 172 -3.15 -8.74 17.35
C GLN A 172 -4.63 -8.64 16.94
N GLY A 173 -5.50 -9.38 17.63
CA GLY A 173 -6.94 -9.23 17.51
C GLY A 173 -7.45 -7.92 18.12
N TRP A 174 -8.43 -7.31 17.47
CA TRP A 174 -9.09 -6.07 17.89
C TRP A 174 -10.56 -6.32 18.26
N ARG A 175 -11.25 -5.26 18.70
CA ARG A 175 -12.69 -5.30 18.95
C ARG A 175 -13.42 -5.78 17.69
N GLU A 176 -14.23 -6.82 17.88
CA GLU A 176 -15.00 -7.49 16.83
C GLU A 176 -16.02 -6.56 16.18
N ARG A 177 -16.13 -6.65 14.85
CA ARG A 177 -17.02 -5.83 14.00
C ARG A 177 -17.53 -6.65 12.83
N PRO A 178 -18.70 -6.29 12.25
CA PRO A 178 -19.15 -6.89 11.01
C PRO A 178 -18.10 -6.78 9.91
N VAL A 179 -18.05 -7.76 9.02
CA VAL A 179 -17.10 -7.93 7.90
C VAL A 179 -15.67 -8.22 8.35
N PHE A 180 -15.11 -7.41 9.25
CA PHE A 180 -13.71 -7.54 9.68
C PHE A 180 -13.48 -8.62 10.73
N GLY A 181 -14.52 -9.01 11.48
CA GLY A 181 -14.34 -9.71 12.73
C GLY A 181 -13.37 -8.95 13.63
N LYS A 182 -12.29 -9.61 14.04
CA LYS A 182 -11.24 -9.05 14.91
C LYS A 182 -10.05 -8.45 14.17
N ILE A 183 -10.09 -8.36 12.83
CA ILE A 183 -9.05 -7.66 12.07
C ILE A 183 -9.07 -6.17 12.40
N ARG A 184 -7.89 -5.54 12.51
CA ARG A 184 -7.78 -4.11 12.85
C ARG A 184 -8.55 -3.26 11.83
N TYR A 185 -9.51 -2.49 12.32
CA TYR A 185 -10.33 -1.59 11.52
C TYR A 185 -9.70 -0.19 11.34
N MET A 186 -9.86 0.40 10.16
CA MET A 186 -9.52 1.80 9.87
C MET A 186 -10.66 2.47 9.09
N ASN A 187 -10.97 3.72 9.42
CA ASN A 187 -12.03 4.48 8.75
C ASN A 187 -11.63 5.93 8.47
N TYR A 188 -12.37 6.55 7.55
CA TYR A 188 -12.16 7.94 7.10
C TYR A 188 -12.09 8.93 8.28
N ALA A 189 -13.05 8.87 9.20
CA ALA A 189 -13.08 9.74 10.37
C ALA A 189 -11.84 9.56 11.28
N GLY A 190 -11.31 8.33 11.37
CA GLY A 190 -10.07 8.02 12.06
C GLY A 190 -8.84 8.65 11.39
N CYS A 191 -8.78 8.63 10.06
CA CYS A 191 -7.74 9.31 9.29
C CYS A 191 -7.79 10.83 9.48
N LYS A 192 -8.99 11.43 9.43
CA LYS A 192 -9.20 12.88 9.62
C LYS A 192 -8.75 13.39 11.00
N ARG A 193 -8.74 12.52 12.03
CA ARG A 193 -8.19 12.85 13.36
C ARG A 193 -6.66 12.76 13.44
N LYS A 194 -6.00 12.12 12.47
CA LYS A 194 -4.55 11.85 12.48
C LYS A 194 -3.75 12.77 11.56
N PHE A 195 -4.32 13.21 10.44
CA PHE A 195 -3.66 14.08 9.47
C PHE A 195 -4.67 14.87 8.64
N ASP A 196 -4.16 15.85 7.88
CA ASP A 196 -4.96 16.65 6.94
C ASP A 196 -5.34 15.83 5.70
N VAL A 197 -6.52 15.21 5.77
CA VAL A 197 -7.10 14.40 4.69
C VAL A 197 -7.38 15.24 3.44
N ASP A 198 -7.91 16.46 3.62
CA ASP A 198 -8.27 17.31 2.48
C ASP A 198 -7.00 17.81 1.77
N GLY A 199 -5.94 18.12 2.53
CA GLY A 199 -4.61 18.41 2.01
C GLY A 199 -4.00 17.25 1.22
N TYR A 200 -4.08 16.01 1.72
CA TYR A 200 -3.61 14.83 1.00
C TYR A 200 -4.38 14.62 -0.33
N ILE A 201 -5.70 14.74 -0.31
CA ILE A 201 -6.54 14.63 -1.52
C ILE A 201 -6.14 15.70 -2.55
N ALA A 202 -5.95 16.95 -2.10
CA ALA A 202 -5.53 18.04 -2.98
C ALA A 202 -4.13 17.81 -3.57
N TYR A 203 -3.19 17.31 -2.77
CA TYR A 203 -1.85 16.93 -3.20
C TYR A 203 -1.90 15.89 -4.33
N VAL A 204 -2.62 14.79 -4.13
CA VAL A 204 -2.73 13.74 -5.15
C VAL A 204 -3.40 14.29 -6.41
N LYS A 205 -4.44 15.11 -6.29
CA LYS A 205 -5.10 15.73 -7.45
C LYS A 205 -4.11 16.55 -8.29
N LYS A 206 -3.23 17.31 -7.64
CA LYS A 206 -2.17 18.07 -8.31
C LYS A 206 -1.18 17.14 -9.01
N LEU A 207 -0.69 16.12 -8.30
CA LEU A 207 0.24 15.11 -8.82
C LEU A 207 -0.30 14.43 -10.09
N VAL A 208 -1.55 13.97 -10.06
CA VAL A 208 -2.21 13.33 -11.21
C VAL A 208 -2.30 14.29 -12.40
N GLY A 209 -2.63 15.57 -12.13
CA GLY A 209 -2.68 16.61 -13.16
C GLY A 209 -1.32 16.81 -13.84
N GLU A 210 -0.24 16.86 -13.07
CA GLU A 210 1.13 17.01 -13.58
C GLU A 210 1.61 15.79 -14.37
N MET A 211 1.32 14.57 -13.91
CA MET A 211 1.66 13.33 -14.63
C MET A 211 0.92 13.21 -15.96
N ARG A 212 -0.36 13.61 -16.01
CA ARG A 212 -1.14 13.60 -17.26
C ARG A 212 -0.61 14.60 -18.28
N LYS A 213 -0.17 15.79 -17.84
CA LYS A 213 0.46 16.80 -18.71
C LYS A 213 1.76 16.28 -19.31
N ARG A 214 2.66 15.74 -18.48
CA ARG A 214 3.92 15.13 -18.95
C ARG A 214 3.68 14.06 -20.01
N LYS A 215 2.76 13.14 -19.76
CA LYS A 215 2.41 12.08 -20.72
C LYS A 215 1.82 12.63 -22.04
N ALA A 216 1.14 13.78 -22.01
CA ALA A 216 0.63 14.43 -23.21
C ALA A 216 1.75 15.14 -24.00
N GLU A 217 2.76 15.66 -23.33
CA GLU A 217 3.94 16.31 -23.93
C GLU A 217 4.91 15.28 -24.55
N ASP A 218 5.05 14.09 -23.95
CA ASP A 218 5.90 13.00 -24.44
C ASP A 218 5.32 12.23 -25.65
N LEU A 219 4.05 12.48 -26.01
CA LEU A 219 3.43 11.88 -27.20
C LEU A 219 3.93 12.62 -28.45
N PRO A 220 4.66 11.98 -29.38
CA PRO A 220 5.18 12.64 -30.56
C PRO A 220 4.03 13.23 -31.39
N SER A 221 4.15 14.50 -31.76
CA SER A 221 3.18 15.19 -32.62
C SER A 221 3.02 14.41 -33.91
N GLN A 222 1.84 13.85 -34.18
CA GLN A 222 1.53 13.16 -35.44
C GLN A 222 1.39 14.14 -36.62
N ASN A 223 2.37 15.02 -36.84
CA ASN A 223 2.35 16.03 -37.89
C ASN A 223 3.65 16.14 -38.70
N GLU A 224 4.50 15.11 -38.71
CA GLU A 224 5.48 14.96 -39.79
C GLU A 224 4.84 14.21 -40.95
N LYS A 225 4.25 14.97 -41.89
CA LYS A 225 3.86 14.47 -43.20
C LYS A 225 5.09 13.85 -43.87
N ALA A 226 5.04 12.54 -44.11
CA ALA A 226 6.05 11.84 -44.90
C ALA A 226 6.27 12.59 -46.23
N PRO A 227 7.51 12.87 -46.65
CA PRO A 227 7.76 13.50 -47.94
C PRO A 227 7.25 12.59 -49.05
N ARG A 228 6.37 13.11 -49.91
CA ARG A 228 5.95 12.43 -51.13
C ARG A 228 7.20 12.17 -51.96
N ARG A 229 7.55 10.89 -52.13
CA ARG A 229 8.57 10.48 -53.11
C ARG A 229 8.07 10.90 -54.50
N LEU A 230 8.89 11.66 -55.21
CA LEU A 230 8.78 11.94 -56.64
C LEU A 230 9.15 10.69 -57.43
#